data_AF-A0A2W4MZ52-F1
#
_entry.id   AF-A0A2W4MZ52-F1
#
_cell.length_a   1.000
_cell.length_b   1.000
_cell.length_c   1.000
_cell.angle_alpha   90.00
_cell.angle_beta   90.00
_cell.angle_gamma   90.00
#
_symmetry.space_group_name_H-M   'P 1'
#
loop_
_entity.id
_entity.type
_entity.pdbx_description
1 polymer ?
#
loop_
_entity_poly.entity_id
_entity_poly.type
_entity_poly.pdbx_seq_one_letter_code
_entity_poly.pdbx_strand_id
1 'polypeptide(L)'
;MACGAPLAIGLASGWGPARTLPYIGLALAALLLVEAHRLPAPLCQLLTLPRWRYLLLWGAVGLGLLVLSGDPHIQQALLCVPFVHAALSYRIGRTAVTGAAYLGVIALGLWLGGQRTLAGLAFPVLAYAALMALMEAFVRVSLSQAEARDRTARLAAELARERDDLARLAAENARLAEQASQSATLAERNRLTRELHDTIAQGLTALTMQLEAAERARDRDPARARARLARAHELSRATLE
;
A
#
# COMPACT_ATOMS: atom_id res chain seq x y z
N MET A 1 0.45 -1.96 -39.51
CA MET A 1 -0.53 -2.93 -40.02
C MET A 1 -1.88 -2.29 -40.36
N ALA A 2 -2.49 -1.47 -39.49
CA ALA A 2 -3.84 -0.89 -39.72
C ALA A 2 -4.00 -0.05 -41.01
N CYS A 3 -3.01 0.75 -41.42
CA CYS A 3 -3.12 1.57 -42.65
C CYS A 3 -2.63 0.86 -43.92
N GLY A 4 -1.89 -0.25 -43.78
CA GLY A 4 -1.20 -0.92 -44.90
C GLY A 4 -2.09 -1.88 -45.68
N ALA A 5 -2.93 -2.64 -45.00
CA ALA A 5 -3.87 -3.55 -45.66
C ALA A 5 -4.92 -2.81 -46.52
N PRO A 6 -5.55 -1.71 -46.07
CA PRO A 6 -6.50 -0.97 -46.89
C PRO A 6 -5.84 -0.30 -48.11
N LEU A 7 -4.58 0.12 -47.98
CA LEU A 7 -3.80 0.65 -49.11
C LEU A 7 -3.52 -0.43 -50.16
N ALA A 8 -3.13 -1.63 -49.72
CA ALA A 8 -2.88 -2.76 -50.63
C ALA A 8 -4.17 -3.20 -51.35
N ILE A 9 -5.29 -3.27 -50.62
CA ILE A 9 -6.62 -3.58 -51.19
C ILE A 9 -7.06 -2.46 -52.15
N GLY A 10 -6.81 -1.20 -51.82
CA GLY A 10 -7.09 -0.04 -52.67
C GLY A 10 -6.30 -0.04 -53.98
N LEU A 11 -5.01 -0.34 -53.92
CA LEU A 11 -4.16 -0.46 -55.11
C LEU A 11 -4.57 -1.67 -55.98
N ALA A 12 -4.90 -2.80 -55.36
CA ALA A 12 -5.41 -3.99 -56.07
C ALA A 12 -6.77 -3.77 -56.73
N SER A 13 -7.60 -2.87 -56.18
CA SER A 13 -8.90 -2.47 -56.74
C SER A 13 -8.83 -1.31 -57.74
N GLY A 14 -7.62 -0.85 -58.10
CA GLY A 14 -7.41 0.12 -59.18
C GLY A 14 -7.55 1.58 -58.76
N TRP A 15 -7.25 1.94 -57.52
CA TRP A 15 -7.26 3.35 -57.09
C TRP A 15 -6.32 4.21 -57.94
N GLY A 16 -6.86 5.28 -58.52
CA GLY A 16 -6.06 6.29 -59.22
C GLY A 16 -5.19 7.13 -58.29
N PRO A 17 -4.20 7.86 -58.83
CA PRO A 17 -3.25 8.68 -58.06
C PRO A 17 -3.94 9.76 -57.18
N ALA A 18 -5.13 10.20 -57.60
CA ALA A 18 -5.94 11.17 -56.85
C ALA A 18 -6.45 10.65 -55.50
N ARG A 19 -6.54 9.32 -55.28
CA ARG A 19 -6.96 8.73 -54.00
C ARG A 19 -5.78 8.18 -53.19
N THR A 20 -4.74 7.67 -53.85
CA THR A 20 -3.59 7.06 -53.18
C THR A 20 -2.68 8.08 -52.50
N LEU A 21 -2.39 9.21 -53.16
CA LEU A 21 -1.56 10.28 -52.60
C LEU A 21 -2.13 10.90 -51.30
N PRO A 22 -3.41 11.33 -51.23
CA PRO A 22 -3.96 11.85 -49.97
C PRO A 22 -4.06 10.79 -48.88
N TYR A 23 -4.31 9.53 -49.24
CA TYR A 23 -4.34 8.42 -48.28
C TYR A 23 -2.98 8.20 -47.62
N ILE A 24 -1.90 8.16 -48.42
CA ILE A 24 -0.54 8.02 -47.89
C ILE A 24 -0.18 9.20 -47.00
N GLY A 25 -0.54 10.42 -47.39
CA GLY A 25 -0.34 11.63 -46.58
C GLY A 25 -1.03 11.56 -45.22
N LEU A 26 -2.30 11.13 -45.18
CA LEU A 26 -3.05 10.96 -43.93
C LEU A 26 -2.53 9.79 -43.08
N ALA A 27 -2.09 8.71 -43.71
CA ALA A 27 -1.48 7.57 -43.00
C ALA A 27 -0.15 7.96 -42.35
N LEU A 28 0.67 8.76 -43.03
CA LEU A 28 1.91 9.33 -42.47
C LEU A 28 1.60 10.31 -41.34
N ALA A 29 0.57 11.16 -41.48
CA ALA A 29 0.13 12.06 -40.41
C ALA A 29 -0.32 11.28 -39.16
N ALA A 30 -1.08 10.19 -39.34
CA ALA A 30 -1.46 9.31 -38.24
C ALA A 30 -0.24 8.66 -37.58
N LEU A 31 0.75 8.19 -38.36
CA LEU A 31 1.99 7.62 -37.83
C LEU A 31 2.78 8.65 -37.02
N LEU A 32 2.92 9.87 -37.55
CA LEU A 32 3.56 10.99 -36.86
C LEU A 32 2.85 11.32 -35.54
N LEU A 33 1.51 11.22 -35.49
CA LEU A 33 0.74 11.43 -34.26
C LEU A 33 0.88 10.32 -33.21
N VAL A 34 1.22 9.10 -33.63
CA VAL A 34 1.57 8.00 -32.71
C VAL A 34 2.99 8.20 -32.19
N GLU A 35 3.93 8.47 -33.08
CA GLU A 35 5.35 8.65 -32.76
C GLU A 35 5.65 9.97 -32.03
N ALA A 36 4.75 10.95 -32.10
CA ALA A 36 4.82 12.17 -31.28
C ALA A 36 4.95 11.89 -29.78
N HIS A 37 4.44 10.74 -29.30
CA HIS A 37 4.58 10.31 -27.90
C HIS A 37 5.90 9.58 -27.60
N ARG A 38 6.66 9.19 -28.62
CA ARG A 38 7.95 8.48 -28.49
C ARG A 38 9.18 9.37 -28.76
N LEU A 39 8.98 10.54 -29.38
CA LEU A 39 10.07 11.45 -29.76
C LEU A 39 10.63 12.26 -28.57
N PRO A 40 11.96 12.48 -28.49
CA PRO A 40 12.60 13.25 -27.42
C PRO A 40 12.19 14.73 -27.41
N ALA A 41 12.38 15.35 -26.23
CA ALA A 41 11.76 16.60 -25.76
C ALA A 41 11.69 17.84 -26.68
N PRO A 42 12.66 18.19 -27.56
CA PRO A 42 12.59 19.47 -28.28
C PRO A 42 11.57 19.51 -29.43
N LEU A 43 11.35 18.39 -30.13
CA LEU A 43 10.28 18.30 -31.15
C LEU A 43 8.88 18.15 -30.51
N CYS A 44 8.84 17.63 -29.29
CA CYS A 44 7.62 17.43 -28.53
C CYS A 44 6.93 18.78 -28.21
N GLN A 45 7.67 19.86 -27.93
CA GLN A 45 7.09 21.18 -27.60
C GLN A 45 6.30 21.83 -28.75
N LEU A 46 6.62 21.51 -30.02
CA LEU A 46 5.84 21.99 -31.17
C LEU A 46 4.57 21.15 -31.41
N LEU A 47 4.58 19.88 -30.99
CA LEU A 47 3.51 18.89 -31.13
C LEU A 47 2.72 18.62 -29.83
N THR A 48 3.06 19.26 -28.72
CA THR A 48 2.27 19.30 -27.47
C THR A 48 1.02 20.16 -27.69
N LEU A 49 0.18 19.71 -28.60
CA LEU A 49 -1.15 20.21 -28.79
C LEU A 49 -1.91 20.02 -27.47
N PRO A 50 -2.70 21.02 -27.01
CA PRO A 50 -3.60 20.80 -25.89
C PRO A 50 -4.47 19.57 -26.18
N ARG A 51 -4.69 18.72 -25.16
CA ARG A 51 -5.24 17.35 -25.29
C ARG A 51 -6.51 17.25 -26.14
N TRP A 52 -7.34 18.29 -26.16
CA TRP A 52 -8.54 18.35 -27.00
C TRP A 52 -8.21 18.52 -28.51
N ARG A 53 -7.17 19.30 -28.87
CA ARG A 53 -6.70 19.45 -30.26
C ARG A 53 -6.11 18.16 -30.78
N TYR A 54 -5.39 17.41 -29.94
CA TYR A 54 -4.86 16.09 -30.31
C TYR A 54 -5.99 15.13 -30.69
N LEU A 55 -7.05 15.06 -29.87
CA LEU A 55 -8.23 14.23 -30.17
C LEU A 55 -8.97 14.71 -31.43
N LEU A 56 -9.18 16.02 -31.60
CA LEU A 56 -9.82 16.54 -32.81
C LEU A 56 -9.01 16.22 -34.08
N LEU A 57 -7.69 16.40 -34.03
CA LEU A 57 -6.80 16.10 -35.15
C LEU A 57 -6.84 14.62 -35.51
N TRP A 58 -6.83 13.73 -34.50
CA TRP A 58 -7.03 12.29 -34.72
C TRP A 58 -8.39 11.94 -35.30
N GLY A 59 -9.45 12.61 -34.84
CA GLY A 59 -10.80 12.46 -35.39
C GLY A 59 -10.85 12.86 -36.86
N ALA A 60 -10.24 13.99 -37.22
CA ALA A 60 -10.18 14.47 -38.60
C ALA A 60 -9.36 13.54 -39.51
N VAL A 61 -8.17 13.12 -39.06
CA VAL A 61 -7.31 12.19 -39.81
C VAL A 61 -7.99 10.84 -39.98
N GLY A 62 -8.60 10.30 -38.92
CA GLY A 62 -9.33 9.04 -38.97
C GLY A 62 -10.58 9.10 -39.85
N LEU A 63 -11.32 10.22 -39.82
CA LEU A 63 -12.45 10.46 -40.71
C LEU A 63 -12.00 10.44 -42.18
N GLY A 64 -10.97 11.21 -42.53
CA GLY A 64 -10.45 11.26 -43.90
C GLY A 64 -9.98 9.89 -44.38
N LEU A 65 -9.29 9.15 -43.51
CA LEU A 65 -8.86 7.78 -43.76
C LEU A 65 -10.05 6.83 -44.02
N LEU A 66 -11.12 6.90 -43.22
CA LEU A 66 -12.34 6.09 -43.42
C LEU A 66 -13.06 6.44 -44.73
N VAL A 67 -13.18 7.73 -45.06
CA VAL A 67 -13.83 8.19 -46.29
C VAL A 67 -13.08 7.73 -47.54
N LEU A 68 -11.74 7.79 -47.51
CA LEU A 68 -10.91 7.38 -48.64
C LEU A 68 -10.83 5.87 -48.80
N SER A 69 -10.80 5.12 -47.68
CA SER A 69 -10.69 3.66 -47.71
C SER A 69 -11.99 2.95 -47.99
N GLY A 70 -13.09 3.38 -47.36
CA GLY A 70 -14.36 2.66 -47.39
C GLY A 70 -14.34 1.29 -46.70
N ASP A 71 -13.22 0.86 -46.10
CA ASP A 71 -13.06 -0.43 -45.41
C ASP A 71 -13.72 -0.38 -44.02
N PRO A 72 -14.77 -1.17 -43.77
CA PRO A 72 -15.48 -1.23 -42.50
C PRO A 72 -14.80 -2.12 -41.46
N HIS A 73 -13.62 -2.69 -41.70
CA HIS A 73 -13.01 -3.65 -40.78
C HIS A 73 -11.65 -3.19 -40.23
N ILE A 74 -10.68 -2.92 -41.11
CA ILE A 74 -9.28 -2.76 -40.66
C ILE A 74 -8.95 -1.31 -40.29
N GLN A 75 -9.52 -0.34 -41.02
CA GLN A 75 -9.24 1.09 -40.90
C GLN A 75 -9.47 1.66 -39.49
N GLN A 76 -10.49 1.13 -38.83
CA GLN A 76 -11.07 1.65 -37.60
C GLN A 76 -10.32 1.22 -36.34
N ALA A 77 -9.48 0.18 -36.43
CA ALA A 77 -8.56 -0.17 -35.35
C ALA A 77 -7.59 0.97 -35.00
N LEU A 78 -7.30 1.86 -35.96
CA LEU A 78 -6.44 3.03 -35.75
C LEU A 78 -7.09 4.06 -34.80
N LEU A 79 -8.43 4.15 -34.79
CA LEU A 79 -9.18 5.05 -33.92
C LEU A 79 -9.24 4.58 -32.45
N CYS A 80 -8.70 3.40 -32.14
CA CYS A 80 -8.59 2.93 -30.76
C CYS A 80 -7.48 3.64 -29.98
N VAL A 81 -6.40 4.07 -30.65
CA VAL A 81 -5.26 4.75 -30.04
C VAL A 81 -5.65 6.05 -29.32
N PRO A 82 -6.38 7.01 -29.94
CA PRO A 82 -6.81 8.21 -29.23
C PRO A 82 -7.79 7.91 -28.08
N PHE A 83 -8.59 6.84 -28.17
CA PHE A 83 -9.49 6.43 -27.09
C PHE A 83 -8.72 5.95 -25.85
N VAL A 84 -7.71 5.10 -26.01
CA VAL A 84 -6.86 4.65 -24.89
C VAL A 84 -6.19 5.85 -24.22
N HIS A 85 -5.69 6.81 -25.02
CA HIS A 85 -5.12 8.04 -24.48
C HIS A 85 -6.16 8.87 -23.70
N ALA A 86 -7.39 8.98 -24.22
CA ALA A 86 -8.46 9.65 -23.52
C ALA A 86 -8.83 8.95 -22.20
N ALA A 87 -8.93 7.61 -22.20
CA ALA A 87 -9.23 6.79 -21.04
C ALA A 87 -8.22 6.95 -19.89
N LEU A 88 -6.94 7.16 -20.22
CA LEU A 88 -5.88 7.39 -19.25
C LEU A 88 -5.80 8.85 -18.77
N SER A 89 -6.25 9.81 -19.59
CA SER A 89 -6.00 11.24 -19.36
C SER A 89 -7.21 12.01 -18.80
N TYR A 90 -8.43 11.54 -19.06
CA TYR A 90 -9.67 12.23 -18.71
C TYR A 90 -10.46 11.49 -17.62
N ARG A 91 -11.24 12.27 -16.86
CA ARG A 91 -12.22 11.75 -15.89
C ARG A 91 -13.31 10.95 -16.63
N ILE A 92 -13.85 9.92 -15.98
CA ILE A 92 -14.83 8.95 -16.52
C ILE A 92 -15.96 9.57 -17.36
N GLY A 93 -16.57 10.67 -16.92
CA GLY A 93 -17.64 11.32 -17.69
C GLY A 93 -17.17 11.85 -19.05
N ARG A 94 -15.92 12.31 -19.15
CA ARG A 94 -15.35 12.86 -20.38
C ARG A 94 -14.85 11.76 -21.32
N THR A 95 -14.44 10.59 -20.81
CA THR A 95 -14.00 9.46 -21.65
C THR A 95 -15.16 8.85 -22.43
N ALA A 96 -16.32 8.71 -21.79
CA ALA A 96 -17.55 8.27 -22.44
C ALA A 96 -17.98 9.23 -23.56
N VAL A 97 -17.91 10.55 -23.32
CA VAL A 97 -18.23 11.58 -24.32
C VAL A 97 -17.27 11.52 -25.50
N THR A 98 -15.96 11.40 -25.27
CA THR A 98 -14.98 11.26 -26.36
C THR A 98 -15.23 10.01 -27.18
N GLY A 99 -15.54 8.89 -26.52
CA GLY A 99 -15.83 7.65 -27.20
C GLY A 99 -17.12 7.68 -28.03
N ALA A 100 -18.18 8.29 -27.51
CA ALA A 100 -19.41 8.54 -28.26
C ALA A 100 -19.17 9.44 -29.49
N ALA A 101 -18.32 10.45 -29.37
CA ALA A 101 -17.93 11.28 -30.51
C ALA A 101 -17.20 10.47 -31.59
N TYR A 102 -16.30 9.56 -31.21
CA TYR A 102 -15.60 8.69 -32.15
C TYR A 102 -16.50 7.64 -32.81
N LEU A 103 -17.52 7.13 -32.12
CA LEU A 103 -18.57 6.31 -32.74
C LEU A 103 -19.29 7.09 -33.85
N GLY A 104 -19.61 8.36 -33.61
CA GLY A 104 -20.17 9.26 -34.61
C GLY A 104 -19.23 9.49 -35.81
N VAL A 105 -17.93 9.68 -35.55
CA VAL A 105 -16.90 9.81 -36.60
C VAL A 105 -16.80 8.54 -37.46
N ILE A 106 -16.86 7.36 -36.85
CA ILE A 106 -16.82 6.07 -37.57
C ILE A 106 -18.08 5.92 -38.44
N ALA A 107 -19.26 6.16 -37.87
CA ALA A 107 -20.52 6.06 -38.61
C ALA A 107 -20.56 7.05 -39.79
N LEU A 108 -20.15 8.30 -39.57
CA LEU A 108 -20.10 9.33 -40.60
C LEU A 108 -19.06 9.02 -41.69
N GLY A 109 -17.88 8.56 -41.30
CA GLY A 109 -16.80 8.22 -42.22
C GLY A 109 -17.16 7.06 -43.15
N LEU A 110 -17.81 6.02 -42.62
CA LEU A 110 -18.27 4.88 -43.42
C LEU A 110 -19.41 5.26 -44.36
N TRP A 111 -20.36 6.07 -43.89
CA TRP A 111 -21.46 6.56 -44.72
C TRP A 111 -20.97 7.42 -45.89
N LEU A 112 -20.06 8.36 -45.62
CA LEU A 112 -19.40 9.18 -46.64
C LEU A 112 -18.47 8.37 -47.56
N GLY A 113 -17.85 7.32 -47.05
CA GLY A 113 -17.04 6.36 -47.81
C GLY A 113 -17.86 5.43 -48.72
N GLY A 114 -19.19 5.58 -48.75
CA GLY A 114 -20.08 4.88 -49.67
C GLY A 114 -20.71 3.60 -49.12
N GLN A 115 -20.49 3.24 -47.85
CA GLN A 115 -21.15 2.10 -47.23
C GLN A 115 -22.64 2.40 -47.01
N ARG A 116 -23.50 1.63 -47.71
CA ARG A 116 -24.97 1.74 -47.60
C ARG A 116 -25.61 0.50 -46.97
N THR A 117 -24.84 -0.55 -46.74
CA THR A 117 -25.35 -1.77 -46.13
C THR A 117 -25.49 -1.61 -44.62
N LEU A 118 -26.59 -2.10 -44.05
CA LEU A 118 -26.82 -2.03 -42.60
C LEU A 118 -25.75 -2.81 -41.83
N ALA A 119 -25.36 -3.99 -42.32
CA ALA A 119 -24.29 -4.78 -41.73
C ALA A 119 -22.92 -4.07 -41.77
N GLY A 120 -22.59 -3.40 -42.87
CA GLY A 120 -21.33 -2.66 -43.04
C GLY A 120 -21.21 -1.40 -42.19
N LEU A 121 -22.33 -0.87 -41.69
CA LEU A 121 -22.35 0.25 -40.74
C LEU A 121 -22.48 -0.23 -39.29
N ALA A 122 -23.33 -1.23 -39.01
CA ALA A 122 -23.62 -1.68 -37.66
C ALA A 122 -22.46 -2.48 -37.04
N PHE A 123 -21.90 -3.44 -37.77
CA PHE A 123 -20.80 -4.27 -37.28
C PHE A 123 -19.61 -3.44 -36.74
N PRO A 124 -19.06 -2.48 -37.50
CA PRO A 124 -17.93 -1.70 -37.02
C PRO A 124 -18.21 -0.78 -35.83
N VAL A 125 -19.38 -0.13 -35.85
CA VAL A 125 -19.80 0.76 -34.76
C VAL A 125 -19.99 -0.06 -33.47
N LEU A 126 -20.61 -1.24 -33.55
CA LEU A 126 -20.79 -2.14 -32.42
C LEU A 126 -19.46 -2.73 -31.94
N ALA A 127 -18.57 -3.13 -32.85
CA ALA A 127 -17.26 -3.66 -32.50
C ALA A 127 -16.41 -2.62 -31.76
N TYR A 128 -16.41 -1.37 -32.23
CA TYR A 128 -15.72 -0.27 -31.57
C TYR A 128 -16.34 0.05 -30.20
N ALA A 129 -17.68 0.08 -30.11
CA ALA A 129 -18.39 0.30 -28.85
C ALA A 129 -18.08 -0.80 -27.82
N ALA A 130 -18.08 -2.07 -28.23
CA ALA A 130 -17.74 -3.21 -27.38
C ALA A 130 -16.29 -3.14 -26.89
N LEU A 131 -15.34 -2.83 -27.80
CA LEU A 131 -13.94 -2.66 -27.43
C LEU A 131 -13.75 -1.50 -26.45
N MET A 132 -14.45 -0.38 -26.64
CA MET A 132 -14.42 0.72 -25.68
C MET A 132 -14.96 0.32 -24.31
N ALA A 133 -16.11 -0.37 -24.26
CA ALA A 133 -16.70 -0.82 -23.01
C ALA A 133 -15.75 -1.76 -22.25
N LEU A 134 -15.12 -2.70 -22.98
CA LEU A 134 -14.12 -3.60 -22.42
C LEU A 134 -12.90 -2.84 -21.91
N MET A 135 -12.37 -1.90 -22.70
CA MET A 135 -11.19 -1.11 -22.34
C MET A 135 -11.46 -0.20 -21.14
N GLU A 136 -12.63 0.42 -21.06
CA GLU A 136 -13.04 1.21 -19.90
C GLU A 136 -13.16 0.33 -18.65
N ALA A 137 -13.80 -0.85 -18.77
CA ALA A 137 -13.85 -1.82 -17.68
C ALA A 137 -12.45 -2.24 -17.22
N PHE A 138 -11.55 -2.54 -18.16
CA PHE A 138 -10.17 -2.93 -17.89
C PHE A 138 -9.38 -1.83 -17.19
N VAL A 139 -9.47 -0.58 -17.66
CA VAL A 139 -8.81 0.57 -17.03
C VAL A 139 -9.36 0.79 -15.62
N ARG A 140 -10.67 0.70 -15.41
CA ARG A 140 -11.28 0.81 -14.08
C ARG A 140 -10.79 -0.27 -13.11
N VAL A 141 -10.73 -1.52 -13.57
CA VAL A 141 -10.22 -2.64 -12.77
C VAL A 141 -8.73 -2.45 -12.48
N SER A 142 -7.95 -1.99 -13.45
CA SER A 142 -6.51 -1.78 -13.28
C SER A 142 -6.20 -0.66 -12.28
N LEU A 143 -6.94 0.46 -12.36
CA LEU A 143 -6.80 1.57 -11.41
C LEU A 143 -7.28 1.17 -10.01
N SER A 144 -8.41 0.45 -9.90
CA SER A 144 -8.90 -0.01 -8.59
C SER A 144 -7.96 -1.04 -7.95
N GLN A 145 -7.34 -1.89 -8.75
CA GLN A 145 -6.29 -2.80 -8.28
C GLN A 145 -5.05 -2.06 -7.79
N ALA A 146 -4.62 -1.00 -8.47
CA ALA A 146 -3.50 -0.19 -8.04
C ALA A 146 -3.78 0.49 -6.69
N GLU A 147 -4.95 1.12 -6.54
CA GLU A 147 -5.35 1.72 -5.26
C GLU A 147 -5.48 0.69 -4.14
N ALA A 148 -6.04 -0.49 -4.43
CA ALA A 148 -6.17 -1.57 -3.45
C ALA A 148 -4.80 -2.06 -2.98
N ARG A 149 -3.83 -2.21 -3.89
CA ARG A 149 -2.45 -2.59 -3.55
C ARG A 149 -1.78 -1.53 -2.67
N ASP A 150 -1.94 -0.25 -2.99
CA ASP A 150 -1.39 0.84 -2.17
C ASP A 150 -1.98 0.87 -0.76
N ARG A 151 -3.30 0.66 -0.62
CA ARG A 151 -3.95 0.58 0.70
C ARG A 151 -3.43 -0.60 1.51
N THR A 152 -3.33 -1.79 0.91
CA THR A 152 -2.80 -2.98 1.58
C THR A 152 -1.35 -2.77 2.00
N ALA A 153 -0.51 -2.17 1.15
CA ALA A 153 0.88 -1.88 1.48
C ALA A 153 1.01 -0.88 2.65
N ARG A 154 0.16 0.15 2.70
CA ARG A 154 0.13 1.10 3.82
C ARG A 154 -0.29 0.45 5.12
N LEU A 155 -1.38 -0.33 5.12
CA LEU A 155 -1.86 -1.04 6.30
C LEU A 155 -0.83 -2.06 6.81
N ALA A 156 -0.16 -2.79 5.90
CA ALA A 156 0.90 -3.70 6.28
C ALA A 156 2.08 -2.98 6.96
N ALA A 157 2.46 -1.80 6.45
CA ALA A 157 3.51 -0.98 7.05
C ALA A 157 3.11 -0.41 8.42
N GLU A 158 1.85 -0.03 8.61
CA GLU A 158 1.31 0.45 9.88
C GLU A 158 1.28 -0.67 10.94
N LEU A 159 0.75 -1.84 10.58
CA LEU A 159 0.76 -3.02 11.45
C LEU A 159 2.18 -3.45 11.85
N ALA A 160 3.14 -3.36 10.94
CA ALA A 160 4.53 -3.66 11.26
C ALA A 160 5.09 -2.72 12.33
N ARG A 161 4.81 -1.42 12.24
CA ARG A 161 5.23 -0.42 13.24
C ARG A 161 4.58 -0.67 14.60
N GLU A 162 3.27 -0.91 14.63
CA GLU A 162 2.58 -1.22 15.88
C GLU A 162 3.13 -2.50 16.55
N ARG A 163 3.44 -3.53 15.76
CA ARG A 163 4.06 -4.76 16.31
C ARG A 163 5.44 -4.48 16.88
N ASP A 164 6.25 -3.66 16.23
CA ASP A 164 7.57 -3.28 16.73
C ASP A 164 7.47 -2.47 18.03
N ASP A 165 6.50 -1.56 18.12
CA ASP A 165 6.25 -0.76 19.33
C ASP A 165 5.75 -1.64 20.48
N LEU A 166 4.82 -2.57 20.22
CA LEU A 166 4.38 -3.55 21.21
C LEU A 166 5.52 -4.45 21.68
N ALA A 167 6.40 -4.89 20.77
CA ALA A 167 7.56 -5.70 21.13
C ALA A 167 8.54 -4.92 22.04
N ARG A 168 8.75 -3.62 21.76
CA ARG A 168 9.57 -2.74 22.61
C ARG A 168 8.96 -2.56 24.00
N LEU A 169 7.67 -2.27 24.08
CA LEU A 169 6.95 -2.12 25.35
C LEU A 169 6.93 -3.42 26.15
N ALA A 170 6.76 -4.57 25.49
CA ALA A 170 6.83 -5.87 26.14
C ALA A 170 8.22 -6.15 26.73
N ALA A 171 9.28 -5.82 26.00
CA ALA A 171 10.66 -5.97 26.47
C ALA A 171 10.97 -5.03 27.65
N GLU A 172 10.48 -3.78 27.61
CA GLU A 172 10.62 -2.83 28.70
C GLU A 172 9.86 -3.29 29.96
N ASN A 173 8.62 -3.74 29.80
CA ASN A 173 7.83 -4.29 30.90
C ASN A 173 8.49 -5.53 31.53
N ALA A 174 9.05 -6.43 30.73
CA ALA A 174 9.79 -7.58 31.23
C ALA A 174 11.01 -7.15 32.08
N ARG A 175 11.74 -6.13 31.61
CA ARG A 175 12.87 -5.56 32.37
C ARG A 175 12.42 -4.92 33.68
N LEU A 176 11.34 -4.15 33.67
CA LEU A 176 10.79 -3.51 34.87
C LEU A 176 10.29 -4.54 35.88
N ALA A 177 9.64 -5.62 35.41
CA ALA A 177 9.19 -6.71 36.27
C ALA A 177 10.36 -7.41 36.96
N GLU A 178 11.46 -7.67 36.24
CA GLU A 178 12.68 -8.24 36.80
C GLU A 178 13.28 -7.32 37.87
N GLN A 179 13.38 -6.02 37.59
CA GLN A 179 13.87 -5.03 38.56
C GLN A 179 13.00 -4.96 39.82
N ALA A 180 11.68 -5.00 39.66
CA ALA A 180 10.73 -5.02 40.77
C ALA A 180 10.90 -6.28 41.63
N SER A 181 11.07 -7.46 41.01
CA SER A 181 11.33 -8.72 41.71
C SER A 181 12.62 -8.68 42.54
N GLN A 182 13.71 -8.16 41.95
CA GLN A 182 14.98 -8.00 42.65
C GLN A 182 14.87 -7.04 43.82
N SER A 183 14.20 -5.90 43.62
CA SER A 183 13.95 -4.92 44.68
C SER A 183 13.08 -5.49 45.81
N ALA A 184 12.04 -6.24 45.49
CA ALA A 184 11.19 -6.90 46.47
C ALA A 184 11.98 -7.92 47.31
N THR A 185 12.84 -8.71 46.66
CA THR A 185 13.72 -9.67 47.33
C THR A 185 14.69 -8.97 48.30
N LEU A 186 15.31 -7.86 47.89
CA LEU A 186 16.20 -7.07 48.75
C LEU A 186 15.45 -6.42 49.92
N ALA A 187 14.24 -5.90 49.67
CA ALA A 187 13.40 -5.34 50.72
C ALA A 187 13.05 -6.41 51.76
N GLU A 188 12.69 -7.61 51.34
CA GLU A 188 12.36 -8.72 52.23
C GLU A 188 13.58 -9.17 53.03
N ARG A 189 14.75 -9.30 52.41
CA ARG A 189 16.01 -9.62 53.11
C ARG A 189 16.33 -8.57 54.19
N ASN A 190 16.15 -7.28 53.89
CA ASN A 190 16.36 -6.22 54.86
C ASN A 190 15.34 -6.24 56.00
N ARG A 191 14.09 -6.58 55.70
CA ARG A 191 13.03 -6.78 56.70
C ARG A 191 13.41 -7.92 57.64
N LEU A 192 13.77 -9.08 57.10
CA LEU A 192 14.21 -10.25 57.86
C LEU A 192 15.45 -9.95 58.70
N THR A 193 16.43 -9.24 58.16
CA THR A 193 17.64 -8.86 58.92
C THR A 193 17.31 -8.00 60.14
N ARG A 194 16.38 -7.04 59.99
CA ARG A 194 15.91 -6.22 61.12
C ARG A 194 15.14 -7.06 62.15
N GLU A 195 14.19 -7.88 61.70
CA GLU A 195 13.39 -8.73 62.58
C GLU A 195 14.24 -9.74 63.37
N LEU A 196 15.22 -10.35 62.70
CA LEU A 196 16.21 -11.23 63.35
C LEU A 196 17.09 -10.45 64.32
N HIS A 197 17.60 -9.28 63.93
CA HIS A 197 18.44 -8.46 64.81
C HIS A 197 17.69 -8.00 66.06
N ASP A 198 16.43 -7.59 65.93
CA ASP A 198 15.59 -7.19 67.06
C ASP A 198 15.34 -8.38 68.00
N THR A 199 15.03 -9.56 67.45
CA THR A 199 14.81 -10.79 68.23
C THR A 199 16.09 -11.21 68.97
N ILE A 200 17.24 -11.22 68.29
CA ILE A 200 18.54 -11.55 68.88
C ILE A 200 18.92 -10.52 69.95
N ALA A 201 18.76 -9.22 69.69
CA ALA A 201 19.08 -8.16 70.64
C ALA A 201 18.21 -8.25 71.91
N GLN A 202 16.92 -8.54 71.76
CA GLN A 202 16.00 -8.78 72.88
C GLN A 202 16.43 -10.01 73.70
N GLY A 203 16.73 -11.13 73.03
CA GLY A 203 17.20 -12.36 73.67
C GLY A 203 18.50 -12.15 74.46
N LEU A 204 19.50 -11.50 73.84
CA LEU A 204 20.76 -11.14 74.50
C LEU A 204 20.55 -10.21 75.69
N THR A 205 19.67 -9.20 75.56
CA THR A 205 19.37 -8.29 76.67
C THR A 205 18.77 -9.03 77.86
N ALA A 206 17.79 -9.91 77.62
CA ALA A 206 17.19 -10.74 78.65
C ALA A 206 18.22 -11.67 79.31
N LEU A 207 19.12 -12.26 78.52
CA LEU A 207 20.20 -13.13 78.99
C LEU A 207 21.20 -12.39 79.88
N THR A 208 21.68 -11.21 79.44
CA THR A 208 22.54 -10.33 80.25
C THR A 208 21.88 -9.96 81.57
N MET A 209 20.59 -9.59 81.56
CA MET A 209 19.86 -9.28 82.80
C MET A 209 19.78 -10.49 83.77
N GLN A 210 19.61 -11.72 83.27
CA GLN A 210 19.62 -12.91 84.13
C GLN A 210 21.01 -13.19 84.71
N LEU A 211 22.08 -13.00 83.92
CA LEU A 211 23.45 -13.18 84.37
C LEU A 211 23.83 -12.16 85.45
N GLU A 212 23.53 -10.88 85.25
CA GLU A 212 23.76 -9.84 86.26
C GLU A 212 22.96 -10.11 87.55
N ALA A 213 21.71 -10.59 87.43
CA ALA A 213 20.90 -10.96 88.59
C ALA A 213 21.48 -12.17 89.34
N ALA A 214 22.09 -13.13 88.63
CA ALA A 214 22.79 -14.26 89.24
C ALA A 214 24.05 -13.82 89.99
N GLU A 215 24.86 -12.92 89.41
CA GLU A 215 26.05 -12.37 90.07
C GLU A 215 25.71 -11.64 91.37
N ARG A 216 24.68 -10.78 91.36
CA ARG A 216 24.26 -10.03 92.56
C ARG A 216 23.75 -10.94 93.70
N ALA A 217 23.22 -12.12 93.37
CA ALA A 217 22.70 -13.10 94.33
C ALA A 217 23.74 -14.10 94.83
N ARG A 218 24.92 -14.20 94.16
CA ARG A 218 25.90 -15.27 94.36
C ARG A 218 26.33 -15.48 95.81
N ASP A 219 26.62 -14.40 96.54
CA ASP A 219 27.15 -14.47 97.90
C ASP A 219 26.05 -14.40 98.98
N ARG A 220 24.83 -13.96 98.62
CA ARG A 220 23.71 -13.77 99.56
C ARG A 220 22.68 -14.91 99.51
N ASP A 221 22.41 -15.46 98.33
CA ASP A 221 21.42 -16.51 98.08
C ASP A 221 21.88 -17.42 96.92
N PRO A 222 22.71 -18.43 97.24
CA PRO A 222 23.31 -19.32 96.25
C PRO A 222 22.29 -20.15 95.45
N ALA A 223 21.13 -20.48 96.06
CA ALA A 223 20.08 -21.23 95.40
C ALA A 223 19.41 -20.39 94.30
N ARG A 224 19.12 -19.11 94.59
CA ARG A 224 18.55 -18.17 93.63
C ARG A 224 19.53 -17.82 92.50
N ALA A 225 20.83 -17.73 92.79
CA ALA A 225 21.87 -17.56 91.77
C ALA A 225 21.90 -18.73 90.78
N ARG A 226 21.81 -19.98 91.26
CA ARG A 226 21.73 -21.18 90.40
C ARG A 226 20.48 -21.20 89.53
N ALA A 227 19.33 -20.81 90.06
CA ALA A 227 18.09 -20.73 89.29
C ALA A 227 18.15 -19.67 88.18
N ARG A 228 18.80 -18.53 88.43
CA ARG A 228 19.02 -17.46 87.43
C ARG A 228 19.98 -17.91 86.31
N LEU A 229 21.05 -18.63 86.66
CA LEU A 229 21.97 -19.24 85.69
C LEU A 229 21.27 -20.28 84.80
N ALA A 230 20.44 -21.15 85.38
CA ALA A 230 19.66 -22.12 84.61
C ALA A 230 18.74 -21.40 83.60
N ARG A 231 18.09 -20.30 84.03
CA ARG A 231 17.21 -19.50 83.17
C ARG A 231 17.98 -18.76 82.07
N ALA A 232 19.16 -18.24 82.37
CA ALA A 232 20.06 -17.67 81.36
C ALA A 232 20.47 -18.72 80.32
N HIS A 233 20.72 -19.96 80.76
CA HIS A 233 21.02 -21.09 79.87
C HIS A 233 19.84 -21.46 78.96
N GLU A 234 18.62 -21.51 79.50
CA GLU A 234 17.40 -21.73 78.72
C GLU A 234 17.19 -20.62 77.68
N LEU A 235 17.30 -19.35 78.10
CA LEU A 235 17.23 -18.19 77.20
C LEU A 235 18.29 -18.23 76.10
N SER A 236 19.51 -18.68 76.43
CA SER A 236 20.60 -18.83 75.44
C SER A 236 20.24 -19.85 74.38
N ARG A 237 19.65 -20.99 74.77
CA ARG A 237 19.24 -22.04 73.82
C ARG A 237 18.07 -21.55 72.98
N ALA A 238 17.07 -20.93 73.61
CA ALA A 238 15.89 -20.41 72.91
C ALA A 238 16.19 -19.26 71.93
N THR A 239 17.29 -18.52 72.12
CA THR A 239 17.71 -17.44 71.18
C THR A 239 18.52 -17.97 69.99
N LEU A 240 19.05 -19.20 70.09
CA LEU A 240 19.90 -19.84 69.08
C LEU A 240 19.16 -20.88 68.22
N GLU A 241 17.99 -21.34 68.68
CA GLU A 241 17.04 -22.19 67.94
C GLU A 241 16.11 -21.34 67.06
#